data_AF-A0A935Y3T1-F1
#
_entry.id   AF-A0A935Y3T1-F1
#
_cell.length_a   1.000
_cell.length_b   1.000
_cell.length_c   1.000
_cell.angle_alpha   90.00
_cell.angle_beta   90.00
_cell.angle_gamma   90.00
#
_symmetry.space_group_name_H-M   'P 1'
#
loop_
_entity.id
_entity.type
_entity.pdbx_description
1 polymer ?
#
loop_
_entity_poly.entity_id
_entity_poly.type
_entity_poly.pdbx_seq_one_letter_code
_entity_poly.pdbx_strand_id
1 'polypeptide(L)'
;MFTSIWFSIVLWMIAPFLMLPSSCKQHKIQAALPTRPNEEVTNNYPFGKNIDFIFQDKNDRYWIASNADGVFRYDGNTIVHFTDSVGFCFNYVWSIQEDTQGNLWFAGRDGICRYDGIKFSNFNETIASAPEGKLNFMPGDLIFAIPDGKTVHYDGKKFTQFKITPETYIPERSNLNRPYALYSYLRDQSGKIWFGTQSKGVCVYDGYQYKYMDSLDLGGPAVRTILADKNGNLWFGNNGGGLFQFDGKHLINITEKFGLGNQEFLRNFASKDMPTSMARVFAINEDTSGNIWVGTADAGIWRYDGKELKHYTVEDGLCGYNIIHIFENRTGDLWFVCNGQEIMYFDGQSFRPVIFLH
;
A
#
# COMPACT_ATOMS: atom_id res chain seq x y z
N MET A 1 -73.01 -32.76 3.60
CA MET A 1 -72.37 -34.09 3.52
C MET A 1 -71.49 -34.26 4.75
N PHE A 2 -71.76 -35.31 5.53
CA PHE A 2 -70.86 -36.07 6.44
C PHE A 2 -69.85 -35.30 7.31
N THR A 3 -70.14 -35.13 8.61
CA THR A 3 -69.76 -36.00 9.76
C THR A 3 -68.32 -35.85 10.25
N SER A 4 -68.24 -35.40 11.50
CA SER A 4 -67.19 -35.62 12.49
C SER A 4 -66.70 -37.07 12.60
N ILE A 5 -65.39 -37.30 12.80
CA ILE A 5 -64.85 -38.45 13.56
C ILE A 5 -63.56 -38.06 14.32
N TRP A 6 -63.60 -38.22 15.66
CA TRP A 6 -62.66 -38.75 16.67
C TRP A 6 -61.11 -38.63 16.50
N PHE A 7 -60.23 -38.54 17.52
CA PHE A 7 -60.12 -39.32 18.77
C PHE A 7 -59.19 -38.63 19.81
N SER A 8 -59.24 -39.20 21.01
CA SER A 8 -58.74 -38.82 22.33
C SER A 8 -57.22 -38.72 22.58
N ILE A 9 -56.97 -38.03 23.69
CA ILE A 9 -55.76 -37.77 24.48
C ILE A 9 -55.06 -39.06 25.00
N VAL A 10 -53.72 -39.07 24.99
CA VAL A 10 -52.87 -39.65 26.05
C VAL A 10 -51.59 -38.79 26.21
N LEU A 11 -51.32 -38.34 27.44
CA LEU A 11 -50.09 -37.66 27.89
C LEU A 11 -48.89 -38.62 27.99
N TRP A 12 -47.65 -38.13 27.87
CA TRP A 12 -46.62 -38.17 28.94
C TRP A 12 -45.40 -37.30 28.54
N MET A 13 -44.81 -36.66 29.55
CA MET A 13 -43.75 -35.64 29.51
C MET A 13 -42.39 -36.19 29.08
N ILE A 14 -41.66 -35.48 28.19
CA ILE A 14 -40.18 -35.42 28.18
C ILE A 14 -39.75 -34.00 27.71
N ALA A 15 -38.75 -33.44 28.39
CA ALA A 15 -38.23 -32.07 28.31
C ALA A 15 -37.86 -31.56 26.90
N PRO A 16 -37.94 -30.25 26.62
CA PRO A 16 -37.52 -29.69 25.35
C PRO A 16 -35.98 -29.67 25.25
N PHE A 17 -35.45 -30.44 24.31
CA PHE A 17 -34.12 -30.27 23.74
C PHE A 17 -34.08 -28.90 23.03
N LEU A 18 -33.50 -27.90 23.70
CA LEU A 18 -33.05 -26.68 23.05
C LEU A 18 -31.81 -27.03 22.20
N MET A 19 -32.02 -27.19 20.90
CA MET A 19 -30.93 -27.07 19.93
C MET A 19 -30.50 -25.60 19.86
N LEU A 20 -29.36 -25.28 20.47
CA LEU A 20 -28.64 -24.03 20.21
C LEU A 20 -27.81 -24.23 18.94
N PRO A 21 -27.95 -23.39 17.90
CA PRO A 21 -26.92 -23.28 16.88
C PRO A 21 -25.67 -22.69 17.54
N SER A 22 -24.60 -23.49 17.53
CA SER A 22 -23.29 -23.16 18.05
C SER A 22 -22.59 -22.08 17.22
N SER A 23 -21.95 -21.16 17.94
CA SER A 23 -20.92 -20.21 17.50
C SER A 23 -21.40 -18.97 16.73
N CYS A 24 -22.18 -18.14 17.41
CA CYS A 24 -22.06 -16.70 17.25
C CYS A 24 -20.66 -16.29 17.75
N LYS A 25 -19.76 -15.84 16.87
CA LYS A 25 -18.52 -15.17 17.28
C LYS A 25 -18.93 -13.87 17.98
N GLN A 26 -19.05 -13.91 19.30
CA GLN A 26 -19.05 -12.69 20.10
C GLN A 26 -17.77 -11.93 19.76
N HIS A 27 -17.92 -10.77 19.14
CA HIS A 27 -16.88 -9.75 19.15
C HIS A 27 -16.54 -9.46 20.61
N LYS A 28 -15.42 -10.03 21.09
CA LYS A 28 -14.72 -9.42 22.20
C LYS A 28 -14.28 -8.05 21.71
N ILE A 29 -15.01 -7.02 22.13
CA ILE A 29 -14.46 -5.68 22.25
C ILE A 29 -13.19 -5.87 23.08
N GLN A 30 -12.03 -5.80 22.42
CA GLN A 30 -10.76 -5.88 23.09
C GLN A 30 -10.71 -4.65 24.00
N ALA A 31 -10.68 -4.91 25.30
CA ALA A 31 -10.62 -3.89 26.33
C ALA A 31 -9.48 -2.92 26.01
N ALA A 32 -9.75 -1.63 26.26
CA ALA A 32 -8.73 -0.59 26.23
C ALA A 32 -7.44 -1.07 26.90
N LEU A 33 -6.32 -0.71 26.28
CA LEU A 33 -4.97 -0.94 26.81
C LEU A 33 -4.94 -0.61 28.32
N PRO A 34 -4.27 -1.43 29.16
CA PRO A 34 -4.24 -1.17 30.59
C PRO A 34 -3.59 0.19 30.84
N THR A 35 -4.38 1.15 31.33
CA THR A 35 -3.85 2.42 31.85
C THR A 35 -3.09 2.12 33.13
N ARG A 36 -1.76 2.03 33.04
CA ARG A 36 -0.91 2.13 34.24
C ARG A 36 -1.04 3.55 34.79
N PRO A 37 -1.13 3.74 36.12
CA PRO A 37 -1.12 5.06 36.69
C PRO A 37 0.31 5.61 36.70
N ASN A 38 0.48 6.78 36.07
CA ASN A 38 1.61 7.72 36.24
C ASN A 38 3.01 7.27 35.77
N GLU A 39 3.13 6.76 34.55
CA GLU A 39 4.34 7.05 33.75
C GLU A 39 4.02 8.30 32.93
N GLU A 40 4.82 9.36 33.08
CA GLU A 40 4.81 10.47 32.12
C GLU A 40 5.12 9.87 30.75
N VAL A 41 4.08 9.67 29.92
CA VAL A 41 4.26 9.36 28.50
C VAL A 41 4.87 10.60 27.88
N THR A 42 6.20 10.71 27.93
CA THR A 42 6.91 11.64 27.07
C THR A 42 6.62 11.18 25.65
N ASN A 43 5.86 11.98 24.91
CA ASN A 43 5.59 11.86 23.46
C ASN A 43 6.89 11.99 22.65
N ASN A 44 7.88 11.14 22.92
CA ASN A 44 9.08 11.05 22.10
C ASN A 44 8.76 10.08 20.99
N TYR A 45 8.14 10.63 19.93
CA TYR A 45 8.02 9.93 18.67
C TYR A 45 9.41 9.39 18.28
N PRO A 46 9.60 8.07 18.21
CA PRO A 46 10.94 7.50 18.26
C PRO A 46 11.67 7.46 16.94
N PHE A 47 10.95 7.77 15.87
CA PHE A 47 11.49 7.75 14.54
C PHE A 47 11.93 9.17 14.17
N GLY A 48 13.03 9.25 13.43
CA GLY A 48 13.46 10.51 12.83
C GLY A 48 12.42 11.05 11.83
N LYS A 49 12.74 12.20 11.23
CA LYS A 49 11.98 12.70 10.09
C LYS A 49 12.27 11.86 8.85
N ASN A 50 11.40 12.02 7.84
CA ASN A 50 11.48 11.39 6.54
C ASN A 50 11.18 9.88 6.53
N ILE A 51 10.14 9.48 7.25
CA ILE A 51 9.55 8.15 7.11
C ILE A 51 8.75 8.11 5.83
N ASP A 52 8.97 7.07 5.02
CA ASP A 52 8.33 6.94 3.71
C ASP A 52 7.53 5.65 3.57
N PHE A 53 7.85 4.60 4.34
CA PHE A 53 7.26 3.29 4.14
C PHE A 53 7.15 2.50 5.44
N ILE A 54 6.08 1.71 5.56
CA ILE A 54 5.87 0.79 6.68
C ILE A 54 5.58 -0.59 6.11
N PHE A 55 6.19 -1.60 6.70
CA PHE A 55 5.98 -3.01 6.35
C PHE A 55 5.82 -3.84 7.63
N GLN A 56 4.92 -4.83 7.64
CA GLN A 56 4.82 -5.80 8.73
C GLN A 56 5.26 -7.17 8.24
N ASP A 57 6.28 -7.74 8.87
CA ASP A 57 6.80 -9.05 8.51
C ASP A 57 5.93 -10.20 9.03
N LYS A 58 6.27 -11.44 8.64
CA LYS A 58 5.56 -12.66 9.06
C LYS A 58 5.61 -12.97 10.55
N ASN A 59 6.49 -12.30 11.30
CA ASN A 59 6.65 -12.47 12.74
C ASN A 59 6.00 -11.30 13.51
N ASP A 60 5.08 -10.56 12.88
CA ASP A 60 4.35 -9.43 13.45
C ASP A 60 5.24 -8.25 13.90
N ARG A 61 6.44 -8.11 13.30
CA ARG A 61 7.30 -6.96 13.53
C ARG A 61 7.09 -5.92 12.45
N TYR A 62 7.06 -4.65 12.84
CA TYR A 62 6.96 -3.52 11.95
C TYR A 62 8.35 -3.02 11.56
N TRP A 63 8.52 -2.75 10.27
CA TRP A 63 9.71 -2.17 9.69
C TRP A 63 9.33 -0.80 9.11
N ILE A 64 9.88 0.26 9.69
CA ILE A 64 9.63 1.65 9.32
C ILE A 64 10.86 2.16 8.57
N ALA A 65 10.71 2.38 7.27
CA ALA A 65 11.79 2.84 6.40
C ALA A 65 11.80 4.36 6.27
N SER A 66 13.01 4.91 6.23
CA SER A 66 13.28 6.32 5.99
C SER A 66 14.04 6.53 4.68
N ASN A 67 13.84 7.69 4.05
CA ASN A 67 14.63 8.11 2.90
C ASN A 67 15.97 8.80 3.28
N ALA A 68 16.30 8.90 4.56
CA ALA A 68 17.56 9.52 5.01
C ALA A 68 18.19 8.84 6.23
N ASP A 69 17.42 8.07 7.00
CA ASP A 69 17.80 7.59 8.33
C ASP A 69 17.69 6.07 8.48
N GLY A 70 17.88 5.32 7.38
CA GLY A 70 17.90 3.86 7.41
C GLY A 70 16.53 3.25 7.71
N VAL A 71 16.51 2.24 8.57
CA VAL A 71 15.29 1.49 8.91
C VAL A 71 15.17 1.23 10.40
N PHE A 72 13.95 1.34 10.93
CA PHE A 72 13.61 0.98 12.30
C PHE A 72 12.81 -0.31 12.31
N ARG A 73 13.06 -1.16 13.30
CA ARG A 73 12.26 -2.35 13.57
C ARG A 73 11.58 -2.24 14.92
N TYR A 74 10.28 -2.43 14.96
CA TYR A 74 9.47 -2.46 16.18
C TYR A 74 8.79 -3.82 16.34
N ASP A 75 8.95 -4.46 17.50
CA ASP A 75 8.35 -5.77 17.80
C ASP A 75 7.16 -5.72 18.78
N GLY A 76 6.64 -4.51 19.05
CA GLY A 76 5.60 -4.28 20.06
C GLY A 76 6.14 -3.89 21.43
N ASN A 77 7.44 -4.08 21.68
CA ASN A 77 8.09 -3.70 22.94
C ASN A 77 9.38 -2.90 22.71
N THR A 78 10.17 -3.27 21.70
CA THR A 78 11.50 -2.71 21.46
C THR A 78 11.58 -2.09 20.08
N ILE A 79 12.20 -0.91 20.00
CA ILE A 79 12.59 -0.28 18.74
C ILE A 79 14.10 -0.41 18.56
N VAL A 80 14.50 -0.95 17.40
CA VAL A 80 15.90 -1.05 16.99
C VAL A 80 16.10 -0.24 15.71
N HIS A 81 17.11 0.63 15.71
CA HIS A 81 17.47 1.48 14.57
C HIS A 81 18.67 0.88 13.83
N PHE A 82 18.55 0.72 12.52
CA PHE A 82 19.59 0.19 11.64
C PHE A 82 20.00 1.26 10.62
N THR A 83 21.25 1.71 10.73
CA THR A 83 21.91 2.65 9.81
C THR A 83 23.16 2.01 9.20
N ASP A 84 23.67 2.61 8.12
CA ASP A 84 24.93 2.21 7.50
C ASP A 84 26.11 2.18 8.48
N SER A 85 26.15 3.11 9.44
CA SER A 85 27.18 3.16 10.48
C SER A 85 27.14 1.98 11.47
N VAL A 86 26.02 1.26 11.55
CA VAL A 86 25.87 0.04 12.38
C VAL A 86 25.67 -1.23 11.54
N GLY A 87 26.05 -1.19 10.27
CA GLY A 87 26.09 -2.37 9.40
C GLY A 87 24.83 -2.62 8.57
N PHE A 88 23.90 -1.67 8.50
CA PHE A 88 22.89 -1.67 7.43
C PHE A 88 23.53 -1.30 6.08
N CYS A 89 22.83 -1.57 4.99
CA CYS A 89 23.40 -1.43 3.66
C CYS A 89 23.48 0.02 3.15
N PHE A 90 22.48 0.86 3.48
CA PHE A 90 22.33 2.24 3.01
C PHE A 90 21.21 2.96 3.78
N ASN A 91 21.21 4.28 3.87
CA ASN A 91 20.22 5.03 4.68
C ASN A 91 18.97 5.51 3.92
N TYR A 92 18.94 5.42 2.59
CA TYR A 92 17.77 5.79 1.79
C TYR A 92 17.03 4.52 1.37
N VAL A 93 15.89 4.21 2.01
CA VAL A 93 15.06 3.04 1.73
C VAL A 93 13.69 3.48 1.22
N TRP A 94 13.25 2.97 0.06
CA TRP A 94 11.92 3.29 -0.50
C TRP A 94 10.96 2.11 -0.55
N SER A 95 11.44 0.87 -0.42
CA SER A 95 10.55 -0.29 -0.35
C SER A 95 11.16 -1.43 0.44
N ILE A 96 10.26 -2.20 1.06
CA ILE A 96 10.55 -3.40 1.84
C ILE A 96 9.65 -4.51 1.31
N GLN A 97 10.22 -5.69 1.09
CA GLN A 97 9.51 -6.90 0.70
C GLN A 97 10.00 -8.10 1.52
N GLU A 98 9.14 -9.09 1.74
CA GLU A 98 9.52 -10.35 2.38
C GLU A 98 9.42 -11.49 1.35
N ASP A 99 10.48 -12.29 1.22
CA ASP A 99 10.45 -13.47 0.37
C ASP A 99 9.78 -14.68 1.04
N THR A 100 9.58 -15.76 0.28
CA THR A 100 8.93 -16.99 0.76
C THR A 100 9.74 -17.75 1.83
N GLN A 101 11.02 -17.44 2.00
CA GLN A 101 11.86 -17.98 3.06
C GLN A 101 11.79 -17.12 4.34
N GLY A 102 11.26 -15.90 4.25
CA GLY A 102 11.19 -14.91 5.33
C GLY A 102 12.41 -14.02 5.43
N ASN A 103 13.23 -13.93 4.39
CA ASN A 103 14.22 -12.88 4.32
C ASN A 103 13.53 -11.58 3.96
N LEU A 104 13.98 -10.48 4.56
CA LEU A 104 13.53 -9.15 4.21
C LEU A 104 14.48 -8.53 3.20
N TRP A 105 13.90 -7.88 2.21
CA TRP A 105 14.60 -7.25 1.11
C TRP A 105 14.25 -5.77 1.09
N PHE A 106 15.28 -4.94 1.13
CA PHE A 106 15.16 -3.48 1.16
C PHE A 106 15.73 -2.96 -0.16
N ALA A 107 14.97 -2.14 -0.87
CA ALA A 107 15.49 -1.41 -2.02
C ALA A 107 15.68 0.06 -1.67
N GLY A 108 16.78 0.61 -2.14
CA GLY A 108 17.20 1.97 -1.82
C GLY A 108 18.15 2.56 -2.83
N ARG A 109 18.62 3.77 -2.52
CA ARG A 109 19.45 4.57 -3.42
C ARG A 109 20.75 3.87 -3.86
N ASP A 110 21.26 2.99 -3.00
CA ASP A 110 22.56 2.33 -3.23
C ASP A 110 22.42 0.83 -3.59
N GLY A 111 21.19 0.37 -3.87
CA GLY A 111 20.94 -0.98 -4.38
C GLY A 111 19.90 -1.75 -3.58
N ILE A 112 20.17 -3.04 -3.38
CA ILE A 112 19.29 -3.98 -2.69
C ILE A 112 20.04 -4.56 -1.49
N CYS A 113 19.38 -4.55 -0.33
CA CYS A 113 19.89 -5.14 0.91
C CYS A 113 19.02 -6.32 1.31
N ARG A 114 19.63 -7.41 1.79
CA ARG A 114 18.89 -8.55 2.36
C ARG A 114 19.18 -8.68 3.85
N TYR A 115 18.13 -8.90 4.64
CA TYR A 115 18.20 -9.36 6.02
C TYR A 115 17.72 -10.80 6.13
N ASP A 116 18.60 -11.70 6.58
CA ASP A 116 18.31 -13.14 6.71
C ASP A 116 17.80 -13.54 8.11
N GLY A 117 17.44 -12.56 8.94
CA GLY A 117 17.10 -12.75 10.34
C GLY A 117 18.29 -12.64 11.29
N ILE A 118 19.52 -12.63 10.77
CA ILE A 118 20.76 -12.52 11.56
C ILE A 118 21.54 -11.27 11.16
N LYS A 119 21.75 -11.05 9.85
CA LYS A 119 22.60 -9.96 9.34
C LYS A 119 22.06 -9.34 8.07
N PHE A 120 22.53 -8.11 7.79
CA PHE A 120 22.31 -7.43 6.52
C PHE A 120 23.43 -7.77 5.54
N SER A 121 23.06 -8.01 4.27
CA SER A 121 24.00 -8.26 3.16
C SER A 121 23.65 -7.36 1.99
N ASN A 122 24.61 -6.58 1.51
CA ASN A 122 24.48 -5.86 0.26
C ASN A 122 24.44 -6.85 -0.91
N PHE A 123 23.40 -6.77 -1.73
CA PHE A 123 23.25 -7.55 -2.96
C PHE A 123 23.65 -6.69 -4.16
N ASN A 124 24.95 -6.68 -4.45
CA ASN A 124 25.54 -6.10 -5.66
C ASN A 124 25.86 -7.19 -6.71
N GLU A 125 25.06 -8.26 -6.75
CA GLU A 125 25.29 -9.36 -7.69
C GLU A 125 25.22 -8.90 -9.15
N THR A 126 25.90 -9.62 -10.02
CA THR A 126 25.80 -9.43 -11.47
C THR A 126 24.35 -9.62 -11.90
N ILE A 127 23.66 -8.52 -12.17
CA ILE A 127 22.29 -8.56 -12.65
C ILE A 127 22.32 -9.07 -14.08
N ALA A 128 21.82 -10.28 -14.30
CA ALA A 128 21.71 -10.85 -15.63
C ALA A 128 20.64 -10.09 -16.44
N SER A 129 20.88 -9.84 -17.72
CA SER A 129 19.82 -9.34 -18.60
C SER A 129 18.84 -10.46 -18.96
N ALA A 130 17.53 -10.20 -18.88
CA ALA A 130 16.52 -11.14 -19.36
C ALA A 130 16.70 -11.38 -20.88
N PRO A 131 16.62 -12.64 -21.36
CA PRO A 131 16.50 -12.92 -22.78
C PRO A 131 15.20 -12.29 -23.29
N GLU A 132 15.32 -11.29 -24.17
CA GLU A 132 14.19 -10.65 -24.86
C GLU A 132 13.16 -9.93 -23.95
N GLY A 133 13.50 -9.62 -22.69
CA GLY A 133 12.60 -8.86 -21.79
C GLY A 133 11.37 -9.61 -21.30
N LYS A 134 11.27 -10.92 -21.58
CA LYS A 134 10.19 -11.80 -21.10
C LYS A 134 10.65 -12.58 -19.87
N LEU A 135 9.89 -12.46 -18.79
CA LEU A 135 10.12 -13.18 -17.54
C LEU A 135 8.87 -13.94 -17.15
N ASN A 136 9.04 -15.15 -16.65
CA ASN A 136 7.96 -15.88 -16.01
C ASN A 136 7.92 -15.48 -14.53
N PHE A 137 6.97 -14.63 -14.16
CA PHE A 137 6.84 -14.15 -12.78
C PHE A 137 5.95 -15.09 -11.97
N MET A 138 6.54 -15.87 -11.07
CA MET A 138 5.87 -16.81 -10.18
C MET A 138 5.39 -16.15 -8.88
N PRO A 139 4.33 -16.66 -8.24
CA PRO A 139 3.95 -16.23 -6.90
C PRO A 139 5.13 -16.34 -5.93
N GLY A 140 5.38 -15.29 -5.14
CA GLY A 140 6.52 -15.20 -4.22
C GLY A 140 7.79 -14.58 -4.82
N ASP A 141 7.81 -14.35 -6.13
CA ASP A 141 8.88 -13.58 -6.76
C ASP A 141 8.82 -12.11 -6.34
N LEU A 142 10.00 -11.49 -6.25
CA LEU A 142 10.14 -10.08 -5.88
C LEU A 142 10.45 -9.22 -7.10
N ILE A 143 9.97 -7.97 -7.07
CA ILE A 143 10.23 -6.98 -8.13
C ILE A 143 10.74 -5.70 -7.48
N PHE A 144 11.88 -5.22 -7.97
CA PHE A 144 12.52 -4.01 -7.48
C PHE A 144 12.65 -2.99 -8.59
N ALA A 145 12.29 -1.74 -8.30
CA ALA A 145 12.80 -0.58 -9.02
C ALA A 145 14.15 -0.20 -8.40
N ILE A 146 15.18 0.02 -9.23
CA ILE A 146 16.51 0.44 -8.78
C ILE A 146 16.84 1.87 -9.30
N PRO A 147 17.80 2.60 -8.69
CA PRO A 147 17.95 4.05 -8.84
C PRO A 147 18.19 4.54 -10.28
N ASP A 148 18.76 3.68 -11.15
CA ASP A 148 18.98 3.97 -12.56
C ASP A 148 17.75 3.72 -13.46
N GLY A 149 16.59 3.46 -12.84
CA GLY A 149 15.30 3.24 -13.49
C GLY A 149 15.17 1.86 -14.11
N LYS A 150 16.13 0.97 -13.88
CA LYS A 150 15.99 -0.44 -14.25
C LYS A 150 15.02 -1.12 -13.29
N THR A 151 14.38 -2.16 -13.81
CA THR A 151 13.53 -3.06 -13.04
C THR A 151 14.20 -4.42 -12.95
N VAL A 152 14.23 -4.96 -11.75
CA VAL A 152 14.89 -6.23 -11.44
C VAL A 152 13.89 -7.18 -10.83
N HIS A 153 13.90 -8.41 -11.31
CA HIS A 153 13.12 -9.54 -10.82
C HIS A 153 14.03 -10.49 -10.05
N TYR A 154 13.54 -11.00 -8.93
CA TYR A 154 14.20 -12.04 -8.15
C TYR A 154 13.30 -13.27 -8.01
N ASP A 155 13.78 -14.41 -8.50
CA ASP A 155 13.07 -15.70 -8.53
C ASP A 155 13.37 -16.60 -7.31
N GLY A 156 13.98 -16.04 -6.26
CA GLY A 156 14.50 -16.79 -5.11
C GLY A 156 15.91 -17.34 -5.30
N LYS A 157 16.51 -17.19 -6.49
CA LYS A 157 17.86 -17.68 -6.79
C LYS A 157 18.74 -16.65 -7.48
N LYS A 158 18.21 -15.88 -8.42
CA LYS A 158 18.97 -14.91 -9.22
C LYS A 158 18.20 -13.63 -9.47
N PHE A 159 18.96 -12.55 -9.67
CA PHE A 159 18.44 -11.28 -10.14
C PHE A 159 18.48 -11.21 -11.66
N THR A 160 17.34 -10.86 -12.27
CA THR A 160 17.22 -10.66 -13.70
C THR A 160 16.65 -9.28 -14.01
N GLN A 161 17.40 -8.47 -14.75
CA GLN A 161 16.92 -7.19 -15.26
C GLN A 161 15.94 -7.44 -16.41
N PHE A 162 14.79 -6.77 -16.38
CA PHE A 162 13.83 -6.73 -17.47
C PHE A 162 13.50 -5.30 -17.88
N LYS A 163 12.80 -5.16 -19.00
CA LYS A 163 12.29 -3.88 -19.49
C LYS A 163 10.80 -4.02 -19.74
N ILE A 164 10.04 -3.03 -19.29
CA ILE A 164 8.63 -2.88 -19.61
C ILE A 164 8.41 -1.84 -20.71
N THR A 165 9.47 -1.37 -21.39
CA THR A 165 9.35 -0.42 -22.51
C THR A 165 8.88 -1.15 -23.77
N PRO A 166 7.94 -0.59 -24.56
CA PRO A 166 7.60 -1.14 -25.87
C PRO A 166 8.84 -1.20 -26.78
N GLU A 167 8.91 -2.21 -27.65
CA GLU A 167 10.02 -2.34 -28.62
C GLU A 167 10.10 -1.14 -29.58
N THR A 168 8.97 -0.49 -29.84
CA THR A 168 8.86 0.71 -30.66
C THR A 168 9.31 1.98 -29.96
N TYR A 169 9.60 1.94 -28.65
CA TYR A 169 10.00 3.12 -27.89
C TYR A 169 11.45 3.49 -28.19
N ILE A 170 11.65 4.69 -28.72
CA ILE A 170 12.96 5.28 -28.98
C ILE A 170 13.22 6.36 -27.93
N PRO A 171 14.23 6.21 -27.05
CA PRO A 171 14.54 7.22 -26.05
C PRO A 171 15.13 8.47 -26.72
N GLU A 172 14.63 9.66 -26.34
CA GLU A 172 15.24 10.92 -26.74
C GLU A 172 16.61 11.08 -26.05
N ARG A 173 17.67 11.29 -26.84
CA ARG A 173 19.07 11.30 -26.34
C ARG A 173 19.36 12.33 -25.24
N SER A 174 18.58 13.41 -25.14
CA SER A 174 18.77 14.49 -24.18
C SER A 174 17.90 14.39 -22.92
N ASN A 175 17.01 13.40 -22.84
CA ASN A 175 15.98 13.37 -21.80
C ASN A 175 16.35 12.42 -20.66
N LEU A 176 16.53 12.98 -19.45
CA LEU A 176 16.63 12.21 -18.20
C LEU A 176 15.27 11.64 -17.76
N ASN A 177 14.17 12.01 -18.41
CA ASN A 177 12.86 11.43 -18.16
C ASN A 177 12.87 9.94 -18.53
N ARG A 178 12.49 9.09 -17.57
CA ARG A 178 12.40 7.65 -17.75
C ARG A 178 10.92 7.28 -17.75
N PRO A 179 10.20 7.44 -18.87
CA PRO A 179 8.75 7.37 -18.89
C PRO A 179 8.16 6.07 -18.33
N TYR A 180 8.91 4.98 -18.48
CA TYR A 180 8.56 3.64 -18.02
C TYR A 180 9.29 3.23 -16.72
N ALA A 181 9.94 4.16 -16.02
CA ALA A 181 10.48 3.87 -14.69
C ALA A 181 9.34 3.48 -13.76
N LEU A 182 9.57 2.42 -12.99
CA LEU A 182 8.59 1.81 -12.11
C LEU A 182 8.48 2.59 -10.80
N TYR A 183 7.26 2.96 -10.42
CA TYR A 183 6.96 3.53 -9.10
C TYR A 183 6.25 2.55 -8.18
N SER A 184 5.40 1.71 -8.72
CA SER A 184 4.65 0.72 -7.96
C SER A 184 4.36 -0.50 -8.82
N TYR A 185 4.21 -1.66 -8.20
CA TYR A 185 3.68 -2.83 -8.90
C TYR A 185 2.67 -3.56 -8.02
N LEU A 186 1.81 -4.34 -8.66
CA LEU A 186 0.81 -5.17 -8.01
C LEU A 186 0.60 -6.45 -8.81
N ARG A 187 0.56 -7.60 -8.13
CA ARG A 187 0.05 -8.84 -8.72
C ARG A 187 -1.44 -8.96 -8.39
N ASP A 188 -2.28 -9.04 -9.42
CA ASP A 188 -3.72 -9.23 -9.20
C ASP A 188 -4.08 -10.69 -8.91
N GLN A 189 -5.34 -10.94 -8.54
CA GLN A 189 -5.84 -12.29 -8.22
C GLN A 189 -5.80 -13.26 -9.42
N SER A 190 -5.75 -12.74 -10.65
CA SER A 190 -5.59 -13.55 -11.87
C SER A 190 -4.13 -13.87 -12.20
N GLY A 191 -3.18 -13.34 -11.42
CA GLY A 191 -1.76 -13.53 -11.59
C GLY A 191 -1.08 -12.52 -12.53
N LYS A 192 -1.82 -11.57 -13.10
CA LYS A 192 -1.24 -10.51 -13.94
C LYS A 192 -0.46 -9.53 -13.06
N ILE A 193 0.54 -8.90 -13.65
CA ILE A 193 1.36 -7.91 -12.95
C ILE A 193 1.12 -6.55 -13.56
N TRP A 194 0.71 -5.62 -12.70
CA TRP A 194 0.42 -4.24 -13.03
C TRP A 194 1.58 -3.38 -12.56
N PHE A 195 2.08 -2.52 -13.43
CA PHE A 195 3.22 -1.64 -13.20
C PHE A 195 2.77 -0.19 -13.37
N GLY A 196 2.92 0.60 -12.31
CA GLY A 196 2.71 2.05 -12.33
C GLY A 196 3.98 2.74 -12.77
N THR A 197 3.88 3.58 -13.80
CA THR A 197 5.05 4.19 -14.45
C THR A 197 5.14 5.70 -14.24
N GLN A 198 6.34 6.26 -14.47
CA GLN A 198 6.62 7.67 -14.29
C GLN A 198 5.78 8.60 -15.19
N SER A 199 5.49 8.25 -16.44
CA SER A 199 4.67 9.11 -17.32
C SER A 199 3.89 8.39 -18.41
N LYS A 200 3.90 7.05 -18.43
CA LYS A 200 3.19 6.21 -19.42
C LYS A 200 2.08 5.39 -18.78
N GLY A 201 1.45 5.95 -17.73
CA GLY A 201 0.32 5.34 -17.07
C GLY A 201 0.68 3.96 -16.49
N VAL A 202 -0.13 2.97 -16.85
CA VAL A 202 -0.03 1.59 -16.36
C VAL A 202 0.40 0.65 -17.47
N CYS A 203 1.40 -0.20 -17.18
CA CYS A 203 1.75 -1.36 -18.01
C CYS A 203 1.27 -2.63 -17.30
N VAL A 204 0.60 -3.53 -18.01
CA VAL A 204 0.19 -4.84 -17.49
C VAL A 204 0.86 -5.96 -18.23
N TYR A 205 1.42 -6.93 -17.49
CA TYR A 205 1.95 -8.17 -18.02
C TYR A 205 0.96 -9.31 -17.75
N ASP A 206 0.48 -9.97 -18.82
CA ASP A 206 -0.51 -11.05 -18.74
C ASP A 206 0.09 -12.47 -18.71
N GLY A 207 1.40 -12.59 -18.55
CA GLY A 207 2.14 -13.86 -18.67
C GLY A 207 2.66 -14.14 -20.08
N TYR A 208 2.20 -13.38 -21.08
CA TYR A 208 2.62 -13.57 -22.47
C TYR A 208 3.16 -12.27 -23.09
N GLN A 209 2.50 -11.14 -22.84
CA GLN A 209 2.84 -9.84 -23.43
C GLN A 209 2.62 -8.68 -22.44
N TYR A 210 3.28 -7.56 -22.72
CA TYR A 210 3.02 -6.29 -22.07
C TYR A 210 1.93 -5.53 -22.83
N LYS A 211 0.93 -5.02 -22.11
CA LYS A 211 -0.09 -4.11 -22.64
C LYS A 211 -0.01 -2.79 -21.91
N TYR A 212 -0.18 -1.70 -22.64
CA TYR A 212 0.00 -0.35 -22.14
C TYR A 212 -1.34 0.36 -22.11
N MET A 213 -1.74 0.86 -20.95
CA MET A 213 -2.93 1.70 -20.80
C MET A 213 -2.57 3.17 -21.04
N ASP A 214 -1.79 3.42 -22.10
CA ASP A 214 -1.25 4.75 -22.45
C ASP A 214 -2.34 5.77 -22.81
N SER A 215 -3.51 5.29 -23.25
CA SER A 215 -4.50 6.07 -24.00
C SER A 215 -5.93 6.03 -23.43
N LEU A 216 -6.11 5.67 -22.16
CA LEU A 216 -7.40 5.72 -21.46
C LEU A 216 -7.42 6.87 -20.43
N ASP A 217 -6.90 8.05 -20.77
CA ASP A 217 -6.83 9.23 -19.86
C ASP A 217 -5.92 9.07 -18.62
N LEU A 218 -5.08 8.03 -18.56
CA LEU A 218 -4.00 7.89 -17.57
C LEU A 218 -2.64 8.40 -18.08
N GLY A 219 -2.56 8.83 -19.33
CA GLY A 219 -1.32 9.29 -19.98
C GLY A 219 -0.94 10.71 -19.56
N GLY A 220 0.35 10.92 -19.23
CA GLY A 220 0.89 12.24 -18.87
C GLY A 220 1.35 12.34 -17.40
N PRO A 221 0.52 11.96 -16.41
CA PRO A 221 0.91 12.05 -15.01
C PRO A 221 1.31 10.68 -14.41
N ALA A 222 2.21 10.70 -13.43
CA ALA A 222 2.81 9.50 -12.85
C ALA A 222 1.80 8.63 -12.09
N VAL A 223 1.79 7.32 -12.34
CA VAL A 223 1.04 6.36 -11.51
C VAL A 223 1.93 5.97 -10.33
N ARG A 224 1.60 6.51 -9.16
CA ARG A 224 2.40 6.41 -7.93
C ARG A 224 2.09 5.18 -7.10
N THR A 225 0.86 4.69 -7.18
CA THR A 225 0.40 3.57 -6.38
C THR A 225 -0.71 2.81 -7.09
N ILE A 226 -0.79 1.51 -6.82
CA ILE A 226 -1.80 0.59 -7.36
C ILE A 226 -2.31 -0.27 -6.20
N LEU A 227 -3.63 -0.39 -6.07
CA LEU A 227 -4.29 -1.27 -5.11
C LEU A 227 -5.29 -2.18 -5.84
N ALA A 228 -5.37 -3.46 -5.45
CA ALA A 228 -6.53 -4.30 -5.77
C ALA A 228 -7.43 -4.33 -4.54
N ASP A 229 -8.70 -3.97 -4.72
CA ASP A 229 -9.68 -4.06 -3.64
C ASP A 229 -10.23 -5.50 -3.49
N LYS A 230 -10.98 -5.74 -2.40
CA LYS A 230 -11.62 -7.02 -2.08
C LYS A 230 -12.63 -7.48 -3.12
N ASN A 231 -13.15 -6.58 -3.94
CA ASN A 231 -14.09 -6.87 -5.03
C ASN A 231 -13.38 -7.16 -6.36
N GLY A 232 -12.05 -7.08 -6.40
CA GLY A 232 -11.24 -7.31 -7.59
C GLY A 232 -11.09 -6.10 -8.52
N ASN A 233 -11.56 -4.91 -8.12
CA ASN A 233 -11.26 -3.69 -8.87
C ASN A 233 -9.82 -3.25 -8.61
N LEU A 234 -9.23 -2.60 -9.60
CA LEU A 234 -7.94 -1.95 -9.46
C LEU A 234 -8.11 -0.45 -9.27
N TRP A 235 -7.33 0.10 -8.35
CA TRP A 235 -7.30 1.52 -8.05
C TRP A 235 -5.93 2.06 -8.40
N PHE A 236 -5.90 3.14 -9.18
CA PHE A 236 -4.66 3.78 -9.63
C PHE A 236 -4.58 5.19 -9.04
N GLY A 237 -3.53 5.42 -8.24
CA GLY A 237 -3.21 6.72 -7.68
C GLY A 237 -2.24 7.46 -8.58
N ASN A 238 -2.61 8.67 -8.99
CA ASN A 238 -1.89 9.42 -10.00
C ASN A 238 -1.46 10.81 -9.49
N ASN A 239 -0.26 11.27 -9.88
CA ASN A 239 0.25 12.61 -9.58
C ASN A 239 -0.20 13.63 -10.64
N GLY A 240 -1.45 14.07 -10.55
CA GLY A 240 -2.07 15.11 -11.37
C GLY A 240 -3.49 14.74 -11.82
N GLY A 241 -3.70 13.49 -12.24
CA GLY A 241 -4.99 12.99 -12.70
C GLY A 241 -5.90 12.47 -11.57
N GLY A 242 -5.35 12.26 -10.38
CA GLY A 242 -6.09 11.84 -9.19
C GLY A 242 -6.30 10.33 -9.03
N LEU A 243 -7.49 9.94 -8.59
CA LEU A 243 -7.86 8.55 -8.32
C LEU A 243 -8.68 7.97 -9.46
N PHE A 244 -8.26 6.79 -9.95
CA PHE A 244 -8.98 6.04 -10.97
C PHE A 244 -9.37 4.66 -10.44
N GLN A 245 -10.56 4.19 -10.83
CA GLN A 245 -11.05 2.84 -10.58
C GLN A 245 -11.18 2.08 -11.90
N PHE A 246 -10.72 0.82 -11.93
CA PHE A 246 -10.81 -0.07 -13.07
C PHE A 246 -11.43 -1.42 -12.69
N ASP A 247 -12.56 -1.75 -13.30
CA ASP A 247 -13.31 -3.00 -13.03
C ASP A 247 -12.85 -4.20 -13.89
N GLY A 248 -11.75 -4.04 -14.64
CA GLY A 248 -11.30 -5.01 -15.65
C GLY A 248 -11.76 -4.70 -17.08
N LYS A 249 -12.71 -3.78 -17.26
CA LYS A 249 -13.28 -3.37 -18.55
C LYS A 249 -13.39 -1.85 -18.70
N HIS A 250 -13.86 -1.16 -17.67
CA HIS A 250 -14.12 0.26 -17.64
C HIS A 250 -13.19 0.95 -16.64
N LEU A 251 -12.64 2.08 -17.07
CA LEU A 251 -11.87 2.97 -16.23
C LEU A 251 -12.71 4.21 -15.92
N ILE A 252 -12.80 4.57 -14.64
CA ILE A 252 -13.52 5.76 -14.17
C ILE A 252 -12.53 6.65 -13.42
N ASN A 253 -12.43 7.92 -13.80
CA ASN A 253 -11.74 8.93 -13.01
C ASN A 253 -12.67 9.41 -11.88
N ILE A 254 -12.40 8.96 -10.66
CA ILE A 254 -13.18 9.31 -9.48
C ILE A 254 -12.95 10.77 -9.10
N THR A 255 -11.72 11.27 -9.21
CA THR A 255 -11.40 12.68 -8.92
C THR A 255 -12.22 13.64 -9.81
N GLU A 256 -12.27 13.41 -11.12
CA GLU A 256 -13.03 14.25 -12.05
C GLU A 256 -14.55 14.09 -11.86
N LYS A 257 -15.04 12.88 -11.56
CA LYS A 257 -16.46 12.63 -11.26
C LYS A 257 -16.99 13.53 -10.12
N PHE A 258 -16.14 13.86 -9.14
CA PHE A 258 -16.48 14.74 -8.02
C PHE A 258 -15.98 16.18 -8.19
N GLY A 259 -15.38 16.55 -9.32
CA GLY A 259 -14.86 17.90 -9.57
C GLY A 259 -13.68 18.28 -8.67
N LEU A 260 -12.89 17.31 -8.22
CA LEU A 260 -11.77 17.49 -7.27
C LEU A 260 -10.40 17.61 -7.97
N GLY A 261 -10.38 17.82 -9.29
CA GLY A 261 -9.16 17.94 -10.08
C GLY A 261 -8.38 19.25 -9.82
N ASN A 262 -7.17 19.33 -10.36
CA ASN A 262 -6.33 20.54 -10.33
C ASN A 262 -5.77 20.80 -11.74
N GLN A 263 -6.56 21.52 -12.54
CA GLN A 263 -6.24 21.81 -13.95
C GLN A 263 -5.02 22.73 -14.10
N GLU A 264 -4.72 23.58 -13.12
CA GLU A 264 -3.52 24.42 -13.14
C GLU A 264 -2.24 23.58 -12.98
N PHE A 265 -2.25 22.60 -12.06
CA PHE A 265 -1.15 21.64 -11.90
C PHE A 265 -0.97 20.80 -13.17
N LEU A 266 -2.05 20.28 -13.75
CA LEU A 266 -2.00 19.45 -14.96
C LEU A 266 -1.40 20.19 -16.17
N ARG A 267 -1.68 21.49 -16.32
CA ARG A 267 -1.20 22.28 -17.48
C ARG A 267 0.26 22.68 -17.36
N ASN A 268 0.69 23.06 -16.17
CA ASN A 268 1.96 23.75 -15.99
C ASN A 268 2.96 22.99 -15.11
N PHE A 269 2.56 21.85 -14.52
CA PHE A 269 3.32 21.15 -13.46
C PHE A 269 3.79 22.10 -12.33
N ALA A 270 3.13 23.25 -12.19
CA ALA A 270 3.42 24.26 -11.21
C ALA A 270 2.60 23.95 -9.96
N SER A 271 3.27 23.79 -8.83
CA SER A 271 2.60 23.61 -7.54
C SER A 271 1.86 24.89 -7.18
N LYS A 272 0.54 24.86 -7.33
CA LYS A 272 -0.34 25.69 -6.52
C LYS A 272 -1.08 24.72 -5.63
N ASP A 273 -0.58 24.57 -4.41
CA ASP A 273 -1.18 23.70 -3.42
C ASP A 273 -2.67 24.03 -3.35
N MET A 274 -3.50 23.02 -3.65
CA MET A 274 -4.94 23.14 -3.63
C MET A 274 -5.43 22.14 -2.58
N PRO A 275 -5.54 22.55 -1.31
CA PRO A 275 -5.78 21.64 -0.19
C PRO A 275 -7.15 20.94 -0.25
N THR A 276 -8.00 21.30 -1.20
CA THR A 276 -9.31 20.68 -1.49
C THR A 276 -9.29 19.76 -2.71
N SER A 277 -8.13 19.55 -3.33
CA SER A 277 -8.01 18.72 -4.54
C SER A 277 -7.65 17.27 -4.18
N MET A 278 -8.11 16.33 -5.01
CA MET A 278 -7.66 14.93 -5.00
C MET A 278 -6.84 14.62 -6.28
N ALA A 279 -6.16 15.61 -6.85
CA ALA A 279 -5.41 15.46 -8.09
C ALA A 279 -4.08 14.69 -7.91
N ARG A 280 -3.46 14.74 -6.73
CA ARG A 280 -2.12 14.19 -6.48
C ARG A 280 -2.16 13.05 -5.48
N VAL A 281 -2.61 11.88 -5.92
CA VAL A 281 -2.79 10.67 -5.10
C VAL A 281 -1.50 9.87 -5.01
N PHE A 282 -0.97 9.72 -3.80
CA PHE A 282 0.33 9.09 -3.55
C PHE A 282 0.20 7.76 -2.80
N ALA A 283 -0.86 7.58 -2.02
CA ALA A 283 -1.13 6.35 -1.29
C ALA A 283 -2.61 5.97 -1.40
N ILE A 284 -2.89 4.66 -1.48
CA ILE A 284 -4.25 4.11 -1.47
C ILE A 284 -4.23 2.86 -0.61
N ASN A 285 -5.24 2.69 0.24
CA ASN A 285 -5.51 1.43 0.92
C ASN A 285 -7.02 1.20 1.09
N GLU A 286 -7.44 -0.01 1.40
CA GLU A 286 -8.84 -0.37 1.63
C GLU A 286 -9.01 -0.79 3.09
N ASP A 287 -9.99 -0.23 3.80
CA ASP A 287 -10.27 -0.69 5.17
C ASP A 287 -11.10 -1.99 5.21
N THR A 288 -11.28 -2.54 6.41
CA THR A 288 -12.06 -3.76 6.64
C THR A 288 -13.52 -3.68 6.19
N SER A 289 -14.08 -2.47 6.05
CA SER A 289 -15.45 -2.23 5.58
C SER A 289 -15.54 -2.00 4.06
N GLY A 290 -14.40 -2.03 3.36
CA GLY A 290 -14.32 -1.83 1.91
C GLY A 290 -14.28 -0.36 1.48
N ASN A 291 -14.03 0.58 2.42
CA ASN A 291 -13.82 1.97 2.04
C ASN A 291 -12.41 2.15 1.51
N ILE A 292 -12.27 2.94 0.46
CA ILE A 292 -10.98 3.29 -0.12
C ILE A 292 -10.46 4.56 0.53
N TRP A 293 -9.32 4.44 1.19
CA TRP A 293 -8.59 5.54 1.81
C TRP A 293 -7.49 6.01 0.88
N VAL A 294 -7.41 7.32 0.69
CA VAL A 294 -6.59 7.95 -0.34
C VAL A 294 -5.74 9.02 0.32
N GLY A 295 -4.43 8.84 0.29
CA GLY A 295 -3.44 9.80 0.74
C GLY A 295 -2.99 10.69 -0.42
N THR A 296 -3.04 12.00 -0.22
CA THR A 296 -2.61 12.98 -1.23
C THR A 296 -1.30 13.64 -0.81
N ALA A 297 -0.56 14.18 -1.79
CA ALA A 297 0.71 14.86 -1.52
C ALA A 297 0.56 16.23 -0.85
N ASP A 298 -0.60 16.87 -0.99
CA ASP A 298 -0.80 18.28 -0.66
C ASP A 298 -2.22 18.63 -0.16
N ALA A 299 -3.08 17.64 0.07
CA ALA A 299 -4.49 17.87 0.45
C ALA A 299 -4.99 16.91 1.55
N GLY A 300 -4.12 16.23 2.28
CA GLY A 300 -4.52 15.33 3.37
C GLY A 300 -5.11 14.01 2.85
N ILE A 301 -6.19 13.55 3.48
CA ILE A 301 -6.78 12.22 3.27
C ILE A 301 -8.19 12.34 2.71
N TRP A 302 -8.53 11.47 1.76
CA TRP A 302 -9.91 11.23 1.34
C TRP A 302 -10.33 9.80 1.66
N ARG A 303 -11.60 9.62 2.04
CA ARG A 303 -12.22 8.30 2.18
C ARG A 303 -13.43 8.18 1.26
N TYR A 304 -13.42 7.16 0.40
CA TYR A 304 -14.50 6.83 -0.51
C TYR A 304 -15.22 5.57 -0.06
N ASP A 305 -16.54 5.64 0.17
CA ASP A 305 -17.36 4.50 0.59
C ASP A 305 -18.06 3.78 -0.59
N GLY A 306 -17.69 4.12 -1.82
CA GLY A 306 -18.36 3.67 -3.05
C GLY A 306 -19.46 4.61 -3.55
N LYS A 307 -19.85 5.62 -2.76
CA LYS A 307 -20.87 6.61 -3.11
C LYS A 307 -20.42 8.04 -2.86
N GLU A 308 -19.85 8.30 -1.69
CA GLU A 308 -19.47 9.63 -1.22
C GLU A 308 -17.99 9.69 -0.84
N LEU A 309 -17.43 10.89 -0.94
CA LEU A 309 -16.08 11.22 -0.52
C LEU A 309 -16.14 12.07 0.75
N LYS A 310 -15.39 11.66 1.78
CA LYS A 310 -15.12 12.49 2.96
C LYS A 310 -13.67 12.94 2.95
N HIS A 311 -13.46 14.24 3.12
CA HIS A 311 -12.15 14.87 3.20
C HIS A 311 -11.73 15.00 4.67
N TYR A 312 -10.45 14.72 4.95
CA TYR A 312 -9.85 14.89 6.27
C TYR A 312 -8.58 15.72 6.15
N THR A 313 -8.45 16.69 7.07
CA THR A 313 -7.37 17.68 7.08
C THR A 313 -6.72 17.78 8.47
N VAL A 314 -5.88 18.80 8.67
CA VAL A 314 -5.33 19.15 9.98
C VAL A 314 -6.41 19.48 11.02
N GLU A 315 -7.59 19.92 10.58
CA GLU A 315 -8.75 20.17 11.45
C GLU A 315 -9.31 18.87 12.04
N ASP A 316 -9.09 17.74 11.36
CA ASP A 316 -9.48 16.39 11.81
C ASP A 316 -8.38 15.67 12.60
N GLY A 317 -7.29 16.38 12.93
CA GLY A 317 -6.17 15.85 13.73
C GLY A 317 -4.98 15.34 12.92
N LEU A 318 -4.94 15.53 11.60
CA LEU A 318 -3.74 15.20 10.82
C LEU A 318 -2.57 16.13 11.18
N CYS A 319 -1.36 15.57 11.18
CA CYS A 319 -0.12 16.33 11.41
C CYS A 319 0.26 17.26 10.22
N GLY A 320 -0.47 17.16 9.10
CA GLY A 320 -0.24 17.90 7.86
C GLY A 320 -1.00 17.34 6.66
N TYR A 321 -0.71 17.88 5.48
CA TYR A 321 -1.42 17.56 4.24
C TYR A 321 -0.72 16.54 3.35
N ASN A 322 0.55 16.23 3.59
CA ASN A 322 1.28 15.26 2.79
C ASN A 322 1.15 13.86 3.40
N ILE A 323 0.46 12.96 2.72
CA ILE A 323 0.23 11.59 3.15
C ILE A 323 0.99 10.67 2.19
N ILE A 324 2.10 10.13 2.70
CA ILE A 324 3.11 9.46 1.88
C ILE A 324 2.74 7.99 1.68
N HIS A 325 2.21 7.35 2.72
CA HIS A 325 1.91 5.92 2.72
C HIS A 325 0.70 5.62 3.62
N ILE A 326 -0.11 4.63 3.21
CA ILE A 326 -1.21 4.10 4.02
C ILE A 326 -0.98 2.59 4.13
N PHE A 327 -0.70 2.13 5.33
CA PHE A 327 -0.37 0.75 5.64
C PHE A 327 -1.54 0.09 6.37
N GLU A 328 -1.97 -1.10 5.92
CA GLU A 328 -2.92 -1.94 6.64
C GLU A 328 -2.13 -3.00 7.41
N ASN A 329 -2.31 -3.05 8.73
CA ASN A 329 -1.72 -4.11 9.54
C ASN A 329 -2.55 -5.41 9.44
N ARG A 330 -2.03 -6.52 9.97
CA ARG A 330 -2.73 -7.82 9.96
C ARG A 330 -4.06 -7.84 10.75
N THR A 331 -4.31 -6.88 11.64
CA THR A 331 -5.59 -6.74 12.35
C THR A 331 -6.63 -5.94 11.56
N GLY A 332 -6.23 -5.33 10.44
CA GLY A 332 -7.10 -4.52 9.59
C GLY A 332 -7.12 -3.03 9.95
N ASP A 333 -6.24 -2.58 10.84
CA ASP A 333 -6.10 -1.16 11.16
C ASP A 333 -5.22 -0.46 10.12
N LEU A 334 -5.62 0.75 9.76
CA LEU A 334 -4.87 1.59 8.84
C LEU A 334 -3.98 2.57 9.60
N TRP A 335 -2.70 2.59 9.23
CA TRP A 335 -1.71 3.56 9.68
C TRP A 335 -1.29 4.46 8.52
N PHE A 336 -1.17 5.76 8.80
CA PHE A 336 -0.98 6.81 7.81
C PHE A 336 0.33 7.53 8.09
N VAL A 337 1.28 7.47 7.15
CA VAL A 337 2.54 8.22 7.25
C VAL A 337 2.29 9.66 6.83
N CYS A 338 2.29 10.56 7.81
CA CYS A 338 1.94 11.97 7.67
C CYS A 338 3.20 12.85 7.71
N ASN A 339 3.39 13.67 6.66
CA ASN A 339 4.56 14.54 6.41
C ASN A 339 5.93 13.85 6.50
N GLY A 340 5.97 12.52 6.53
CA GLY A 340 7.15 11.73 6.88
C GLY A 340 7.66 11.98 8.30
N GLN A 341 6.81 12.51 9.19
CA GLN A 341 7.18 12.89 10.56
C GLN A 341 6.39 12.14 11.60
N GLU A 342 5.16 11.72 11.30
CA GLU A 342 4.31 11.01 12.26
C GLU A 342 3.59 9.87 11.56
N ILE A 343 3.35 8.79 12.32
CA ILE A 343 2.48 7.70 11.90
C ILE A 343 1.18 7.89 12.67
N MET A 344 0.09 8.08 11.94
CA MET A 344 -1.23 8.36 12.49
C MET A 344 -2.12 7.14 12.33
N TYR A 345 -3.15 7.00 13.15
CA TYR A 345 -4.30 6.11 12.92
C TYR A 345 -5.60 6.91 13.05
N PHE A 346 -6.69 6.38 12.51
CA PHE A 346 -8.01 6.98 12.62
C PHE A 346 -8.84 6.25 13.69
N ASP A 347 -9.30 6.96 14.73
CA ASP A 347 -10.05 6.38 15.85
C ASP A 347 -11.57 6.26 15.60
N GLY A 348 -12.02 6.60 14.38
CA GLY A 348 -13.44 6.70 14.01
C GLY A 348 -13.99 8.13 14.04
N GLN A 349 -13.30 9.05 14.71
CA GLN A 349 -13.67 10.45 14.80
C GLN A 349 -12.56 11.38 14.28
N SER A 350 -11.31 11.13 14.68
CA SER A 350 -10.15 11.98 14.43
C SER A 350 -8.88 11.17 14.18
N PHE A 351 -7.88 11.80 13.60
CA PHE A 351 -6.54 11.22 13.48
C PHE A 351 -5.75 11.44 14.76
N ARG A 352 -5.02 10.39 15.17
CA ARG A 352 -4.21 10.36 16.38
C ARG A 352 -2.85 9.74 16.08
N PRO A 353 -1.77 10.20 16.72
CA PRO A 353 -0.48 9.52 16.61
C PRO A 353 -0.55 8.09 17.11
N VAL A 354 0.08 7.16 16.39
CA VAL A 354 0.34 5.80 16.88
C VAL A 354 1.39 5.89 17.98
N ILE A 355 1.09 5.29 19.13
CA ILE A 355 2.01 5.23 20.26
C ILE A 355 2.84 3.96 20.14
N PHE A 356 4.16 4.13 20.12
CA PHE A 356 5.13 3.04 20.16
C PHE A 356 5.68 2.93 21.58
N LEU A 357 5.65 1.72 22.14
CA LEU A 357 6.19 1.46 23.47
C LEU A 357 7.72 1.25 23.36
N HIS A 358 8.44 1.65 24.41
CA HIS A 358 9.90 1.55 24.51
C HIS A 358 10.33 0.81 25.77
#